data_AF-A0A8J8F835-F1
#
_entry.id   AF-A0A8J8F835-F1
#
_cell.length_a   1.000
_cell.length_b   1.000
_cell.length_c   1.000
_cell.angle_alpha   90.00
_cell.angle_beta   90.00
_cell.angle_gamma   90.00
#
_symmetry.space_group_name_H-M   'P 1'
#
loop_
_entity.id
_entity.type
_entity.pdbx_description
1 polymer ?
#
loop_
_entity_poly.entity_id
_entity_poly.type
_entity_poly.pdbx_seq_one_letter_code
_entity_poly.pdbx_strand_id
1 'polypeptide(L)'
;MMNKNEELKRICEAIIERIRPNDTERKRIKAVTDSIIAKINGKALEMGIEAHAISVGSTARNTWVRGEADIDIFIMFPVDLSEENLKEKGLVLAKSVSDRHEERYASHPYIHAYFYDAEGGTEYEADLVPCFSVKEASLLKSAVDRTPFHNEYVV
;
A
#
# COMPACT_ATOMS: atom_id res chain seq x y z
N MET A 1 20.92 12.29 40.67
CA MET A 1 20.14 12.99 39.63
C MET A 1 20.41 12.26 38.32
N MET A 2 19.38 11.92 37.55
CA MET A 2 19.59 11.45 36.18
C MET A 2 20.27 12.55 35.38
N ASN A 3 21.26 12.19 34.57
CA ASN A 3 21.84 13.15 33.65
C ASN A 3 20.86 13.39 32.48
N LYS A 4 21.05 14.50 31.76
CA LYS A 4 20.18 14.90 30.64
C LYS A 4 20.00 13.79 29.60
N ASN A 5 21.02 12.97 29.33
CA ASN A 5 20.95 11.89 28.35
C ASN A 5 20.10 10.72 28.83
N GLU A 6 20.16 10.39 30.13
CA GLU A 6 19.31 9.35 30.75
C GLU A 6 17.84 9.78 30.75
N GLU A 7 17.57 11.05 31.02
CA GLU A 7 16.21 11.60 30.95
C GLU A 7 15.66 11.58 29.53
N LEU A 8 16.45 12.02 28.54
CA LEU A 8 16.08 11.92 27.12
C LEU A 8 15.80 10.49 26.70
N LYS A 9 16.67 9.54 27.08
CA LYS A 9 16.51 8.12 26.76
C LYS A 9 15.20 7.56 27.31
N ARG A 10 14.89 7.83 28.58
CA ARG A 10 13.64 7.40 29.22
C ARG A 10 12.40 7.96 28.50
N ILE A 11 12.43 9.24 28.11
CA ILE A 11 11.33 9.86 27.36
C ILE A 11 11.17 9.18 26.00
N CYS A 12 12.26 8.96 25.27
CA CYS A 12 12.23 8.27 23.98
C CYS A 12 11.67 6.86 24.10
N GLU A 13 12.11 6.07 25.09
CA GLU A 13 11.62 4.70 25.33
C GLU A 13 10.10 4.68 25.59
N ALA A 14 9.62 5.56 26.48
CA ALA A 14 8.19 5.67 26.79
C ALA A 14 7.35 6.09 25.57
N ILE A 15 7.88 6.94 24.69
CA ILE A 15 7.19 7.33 23.45
C ILE A 15 7.20 6.16 22.46
N ILE A 16 8.34 5.48 22.28
CA ILE A 16 8.48 4.33 21.36
C ILE A 16 7.45 3.24 21.69
N GLU A 17 7.24 2.91 22.97
CA GLU A 17 6.24 1.92 23.39
C GLU A 17 4.79 2.31 23.01
N ARG A 18 4.51 3.62 22.97
CA ARG A 18 3.20 4.15 22.61
C ARG A 18 2.97 4.18 21.10
N ILE A 19 3.99 4.57 20.33
CA ILE A 19 3.88 4.76 18.87
C ILE A 19 4.17 3.49 18.07
N ARG A 20 4.87 2.50 18.64
CA ARG A 20 5.18 1.27 17.91
C ARG A 20 3.93 0.40 17.79
N PRO A 21 3.56 -0.08 16.59
CA PRO A 21 2.50 -1.05 16.44
C PRO A 21 2.76 -2.30 17.30
N ASN A 22 1.70 -2.94 17.79
CA ASN A 22 1.87 -4.22 18.49
C ASN A 22 1.82 -5.41 17.50
N ASP A 23 2.15 -6.61 17.95
CA ASP A 23 2.21 -7.79 17.07
C ASP A 23 0.84 -8.20 16.53
N THR A 24 -0.23 -8.00 17.31
CA THR A 24 -1.60 -8.28 16.87
C THR A 24 -2.00 -7.34 15.74
N GLU A 25 -1.71 -6.05 15.88
CA GLU A 25 -1.95 -5.03 14.86
C GLU A 25 -1.17 -5.37 13.58
N ARG A 26 0.14 -5.63 13.69
CA ARG A 26 0.98 -6.06 12.55
C ARG A 26 0.41 -7.26 11.81
N LYS A 27 -0.03 -8.29 12.55
CA LYS A 27 -0.62 -9.50 11.95
C LYS A 27 -1.93 -9.21 11.23
N ARG A 28 -2.79 -8.36 11.81
CA ARG A 28 -4.06 -7.97 11.18
C ARG A 28 -3.83 -7.20 9.90
N ILE A 29 -2.96 -6.19 9.93
CA ILE A 29 -2.62 -5.40 8.73
C ILE A 29 -2.08 -6.31 7.65
N LYS A 30 -1.10 -7.16 7.98
CA LYS A 30 -0.56 -8.12 7.02
C LYS A 30 -1.67 -9.01 6.41
N ALA A 31 -2.58 -9.53 7.22
CA ALA A 31 -3.67 -10.36 6.72
C ALA A 31 -4.61 -9.60 5.78
N VAL A 32 -4.93 -8.34 6.09
CA VAL A 32 -5.76 -7.47 5.23
C VAL A 32 -5.03 -7.16 3.92
N THR A 33 -3.76 -6.75 3.99
CA THR A 33 -2.91 -6.49 2.82
C THR A 33 -2.84 -7.72 1.90
N ASP A 34 -2.55 -8.91 2.45
CA ASP A 34 -2.47 -10.16 1.68
C ASP A 34 -3.82 -10.50 1.03
N SER A 35 -4.94 -10.27 1.74
CA SER A 35 -6.30 -10.48 1.23
C SER A 35 -6.63 -9.54 0.06
N ILE A 36 -6.27 -8.25 0.16
CA ILE A 36 -6.47 -7.27 -0.91
C ILE A 36 -5.66 -7.67 -2.16
N ILE A 37 -4.38 -8.03 -1.99
CA ILE A 37 -3.53 -8.49 -3.10
C ILE A 37 -4.13 -9.72 -3.78
N ALA A 38 -4.59 -10.70 -3.00
CA ALA A 38 -5.22 -11.90 -3.53
C ALA A 38 -6.50 -11.58 -4.32
N LYS A 39 -7.35 -10.69 -3.81
CA LYS A 39 -8.56 -10.22 -4.51
C LYS A 39 -8.22 -9.54 -5.84
N ILE A 40 -7.26 -8.62 -5.85
CA ILE A 40 -6.85 -7.91 -7.07
C ILE A 40 -6.30 -8.89 -8.11
N ASN A 41 -5.39 -9.78 -7.72
CA ASN A 41 -4.79 -10.74 -8.63
C ASN A 41 -5.81 -11.74 -9.18
N GLY A 42 -6.71 -12.23 -8.33
CA GLY A 42 -7.82 -13.09 -8.76
C GLY A 42 -8.75 -12.37 -9.74
N LYS A 43 -9.09 -11.11 -9.45
CA LYS A 43 -9.98 -10.33 -10.30
C LYS A 43 -9.36 -9.93 -11.63
N ALA A 44 -8.07 -9.63 -11.64
CA ALA A 44 -7.30 -9.39 -12.86
C ALA A 44 -7.35 -10.63 -13.79
N LEU A 45 -7.15 -11.82 -13.22
CA LEU A 45 -7.24 -13.08 -13.97
C LEU A 45 -8.65 -13.33 -14.51
N GLU A 46 -9.70 -13.14 -13.71
CA GLU A 46 -11.10 -13.27 -14.13
C GLU A 46 -11.44 -12.34 -15.31
N MET A 47 -10.90 -11.12 -15.29
CA MET A 47 -11.15 -10.09 -16.29
C MET A 47 -10.23 -10.17 -17.51
N GLY A 48 -9.25 -11.09 -17.52
CA GLY A 48 -8.22 -11.17 -18.56
C GLY A 48 -7.32 -9.93 -18.62
N ILE A 49 -7.14 -9.25 -17.48
CA ILE A 49 -6.24 -8.11 -17.35
C ILE A 49 -4.87 -8.63 -16.91
N GLU A 50 -3.85 -8.40 -17.72
CA GLU A 50 -2.46 -8.67 -17.33
C GLU A 50 -2.00 -7.62 -16.32
N ALA A 51 -2.13 -7.94 -15.02
CA ALA A 51 -1.67 -7.11 -13.93
C ALA A 51 -1.37 -7.96 -12.68
N HIS A 52 -0.52 -7.45 -11.79
CA HIS A 52 -0.31 -8.05 -10.46
C HIS A 52 -0.16 -6.98 -9.39
N ALA A 53 -0.64 -7.24 -8.18
CA ALA A 53 -0.58 -6.33 -7.05
C ALA A 53 0.64 -6.58 -6.15
N ILE A 54 1.25 -5.50 -5.67
CA ILE A 54 2.30 -5.52 -4.66
C ILE A 54 1.97 -4.54 -3.53
N SER A 55 2.42 -4.82 -2.31
CA SER A 55 2.38 -3.86 -1.21
C SER A 55 3.66 -3.02 -1.21
N VAL A 56 3.50 -1.71 -1.02
CA VAL A 56 4.59 -0.75 -0.89
C VAL A 56 4.38 0.11 0.37
N GLY A 57 5.12 1.20 0.49
CA GLY A 57 4.86 2.19 1.54
C GLY A 57 5.29 1.76 2.94
N SER A 58 4.70 2.42 3.94
CA SER A 58 5.13 2.30 5.34
C SER A 58 4.80 0.93 5.95
N THR A 59 3.67 0.34 5.54
CA THR A 59 3.23 -0.98 5.98
C THR A 59 4.12 -2.09 5.41
N ALA A 60 4.51 -2.01 4.13
CA ALA A 60 5.48 -2.93 3.53
C ALA A 60 6.86 -2.87 4.19
N ARG A 61 7.28 -1.69 4.67
CA ARG A 61 8.61 -1.46 5.29
C ARG A 61 8.62 -1.61 6.81
N ASN A 62 7.47 -1.87 7.44
CA ASN A 62 7.32 -1.94 8.89
C ASN A 62 7.79 -0.67 9.62
N THR A 63 7.57 0.51 9.01
CA THR A 63 7.95 1.83 9.56
C THR A 63 6.74 2.68 9.97
N TRP A 64 5.53 2.13 9.91
CA TRP A 64 4.29 2.81 10.24
C TRP A 64 4.10 2.98 11.76
N VAL A 65 3.31 3.98 12.14
CA VAL A 65 2.99 4.34 13.53
C VAL A 65 1.67 3.69 13.92
N ARG A 66 1.57 3.23 15.18
CA ARG A 66 0.35 2.62 15.74
C ARG A 66 -0.87 3.50 15.45
N GLY A 67 -1.93 2.88 14.93
CA GLY A 67 -3.19 3.57 14.59
C GLY A 67 -3.14 4.46 13.34
N GLU A 68 -1.98 4.58 12.68
CA GLU A 68 -1.78 5.37 11.45
C GLU A 68 -1.30 4.47 10.31
N ALA A 69 -1.88 3.27 10.23
CA ALA A 69 -1.52 2.36 9.16
C ALA A 69 -2.14 2.78 7.84
N ASP A 70 -1.28 2.94 6.85
CA ASP A 70 -1.67 3.21 5.47
C ASP A 70 -1.29 2.02 4.58
N ILE A 71 -2.29 1.38 3.97
CA ILE A 71 -2.09 0.21 3.11
C ILE A 71 -1.96 0.70 1.67
N ASP A 72 -0.72 0.83 1.21
CA ASP A 72 -0.42 1.17 -0.18
C ASP A 72 -0.31 -0.10 -1.04
N ILE A 73 -1.24 -0.28 -1.99
CA ILE A 73 -1.20 -1.37 -2.97
C ILE A 73 -1.00 -0.82 -4.37
N PHE A 74 0.09 -1.23 -5.00
CA PHE A 74 0.39 -0.86 -6.38
C PHE A 74 0.00 -2.01 -7.31
N ILE A 75 -0.83 -1.68 -8.30
CA ILE A 75 -1.29 -2.60 -9.34
C ILE A 75 -0.36 -2.42 -10.55
N MET A 76 0.49 -3.40 -10.77
CA MET A 76 1.58 -3.38 -11.74
C MET A 76 1.09 -3.85 -13.10
N PHE A 77 1.17 -2.98 -14.11
CA PHE A 77 0.78 -3.28 -15.50
C PHE A 77 2.00 -3.35 -16.43
N PRO A 78 1.90 -4.08 -17.57
CA PRO A 78 2.91 -4.10 -18.61
C PRO A 78 3.25 -2.71 -19.16
N VAL A 79 4.54 -2.49 -19.47
CA VAL A 79 5.04 -1.20 -19.97
C VAL A 79 4.59 -0.88 -21.39
N ASP A 80 4.14 -1.84 -22.19
CA ASP A 80 3.63 -1.64 -23.54
C ASP A 80 2.18 -1.12 -23.57
N LEU A 81 1.48 -1.14 -22.42
CA LEU A 81 0.18 -0.52 -22.25
C LEU A 81 0.28 1.02 -22.37
N SER A 82 -0.71 1.66 -23.01
CA SER A 82 -0.78 3.12 -23.03
C SER A 82 -1.16 3.66 -21.64
N GLU A 83 -0.77 4.90 -21.36
CA GLU A 83 -1.10 5.57 -20.09
C GLU A 83 -2.61 5.71 -19.87
N GLU A 84 -3.39 5.96 -20.93
CA GLU A 84 -4.86 6.01 -20.86
C GLU A 84 -5.44 4.65 -20.48
N ASN A 85 -4.97 3.57 -21.11
CA ASN A 85 -5.41 2.22 -20.79
C ASN A 85 -4.96 1.80 -19.38
N LEU A 86 -3.78 2.21 -18.92
CA LEU A 86 -3.32 1.99 -17.55
C LEU A 86 -4.31 2.61 -16.55
N LYS A 87 -4.67 3.87 -16.77
CA LYS A 87 -5.62 4.59 -15.91
C LYS A 87 -7.00 3.94 -15.94
N GLU A 88 -7.53 3.66 -17.14
CA GLU A 88 -8.87 3.09 -17.29
C GLU A 88 -8.94 1.67 -16.70
N LYS A 89 -8.09 0.74 -17.15
CA LYS A 89 -8.10 -0.64 -16.67
C LYS A 89 -7.72 -0.74 -15.19
N GLY A 90 -6.77 0.09 -14.76
CA GLY A 90 -6.36 0.21 -13.36
C GLY A 90 -7.51 0.58 -12.45
N LEU A 91 -8.24 1.65 -12.78
CA LEU A 91 -9.40 2.08 -12.02
C LEU A 91 -10.52 1.04 -12.07
N VAL A 92 -10.81 0.45 -13.23
CA VAL A 92 -11.85 -0.58 -13.35
C VAL A 92 -11.53 -1.77 -12.44
N LEU A 93 -10.29 -2.26 -12.49
CA LEU A 93 -9.85 -3.38 -11.66
C LEU A 93 -9.90 -3.02 -10.17
N ALA A 94 -9.37 -1.86 -9.78
CA ALA A 94 -9.40 -1.42 -8.39
C ALA A 94 -10.83 -1.26 -7.85
N LYS A 95 -11.74 -0.63 -8.61
CA LYS A 95 -13.16 -0.50 -8.24
C LYS A 95 -13.84 -1.86 -8.08
N SER A 96 -13.49 -2.83 -8.94
CA SER A 96 -14.12 -4.15 -8.94
C SER A 96 -13.83 -5.01 -7.71
N VAL A 97 -12.83 -4.65 -6.91
CA VAL A 97 -12.48 -5.34 -5.65
C VAL A 97 -12.89 -4.56 -4.40
N SER A 98 -13.45 -3.36 -4.57
CA SER A 98 -13.75 -2.42 -3.48
C SER A 98 -15.24 -2.08 -3.42
N ASP A 99 -15.95 -2.60 -2.43
CA ASP A 99 -17.39 -2.34 -2.23
C ASP A 99 -17.66 -0.87 -1.88
N ARG A 100 -16.79 -0.26 -1.07
CA ARG A 100 -16.84 1.16 -0.69
C ARG A 100 -15.52 1.83 -1.05
N HIS A 101 -15.60 2.86 -1.88
CA HIS A 101 -14.41 3.52 -2.42
C HIS A 101 -14.65 4.96 -2.89
N GLU A 102 -13.56 5.69 -3.02
CA GLU A 102 -13.46 7.03 -3.58
C GLU A 102 -12.41 7.03 -4.70
N GLU A 103 -12.72 7.65 -5.84
CA GLU A 103 -11.70 7.95 -6.84
C GLU A 103 -10.97 9.23 -6.42
N ARG A 104 -9.66 9.15 -6.26
CA ARG A 104 -8.78 10.26 -5.88
C ARG A 104 -7.76 10.51 -6.98
N TYR A 105 -7.19 11.71 -6.98
CA TYR A 105 -6.29 12.17 -8.03
C TYR A 105 -4.96 12.65 -7.45
N ALA A 106 -3.87 12.14 -8.01
CA ALA A 106 -2.52 12.66 -7.83
C ALA A 106 -1.87 12.82 -9.22
N SER A 107 -0.73 12.19 -9.48
CA SER A 107 -0.19 12.08 -10.84
C SER A 107 -1.05 11.19 -11.74
N HIS A 108 -1.61 10.12 -11.18
CA HIS A 108 -2.59 9.25 -11.82
C HIS A 108 -3.84 9.19 -10.92
N PRO A 109 -5.05 8.98 -11.49
CA PRO A 109 -6.19 8.62 -10.68
C PRO A 109 -5.97 7.26 -10.03
N TYR A 110 -6.43 7.13 -8.78
CA TYR A 110 -6.34 5.90 -8.00
C TYR A 110 -7.61 5.72 -7.16
N ILE A 111 -7.77 4.54 -6.58
CA ILE A 111 -8.91 4.23 -5.74
C ILE A 111 -8.47 4.19 -4.28
N HIS A 112 -9.07 5.04 -3.46
CA HIS A 112 -9.02 4.91 -2.01
C HIS A 112 -10.21 4.06 -1.56
N ALA A 113 -9.96 2.95 -0.89
CA ALA A 113 -10.98 1.95 -0.57
C ALA A 113 -10.93 1.51 0.89
N TYR A 114 -12.08 1.00 1.35
CA TYR A 114 -12.27 0.55 2.73
C TYR A 114 -12.45 -0.97 2.76
N PHE A 115 -11.62 -1.64 3.55
CA PHE A 115 -11.61 -3.10 3.70
C PHE A 115 -11.76 -3.49 5.15
N TYR A 116 -12.55 -4.51 5.43
CA TYR A 116 -12.66 -5.08 6.77
C TYR A 116 -11.67 -6.23 6.94
N ASP A 117 -11.19 -6.42 8.16
CA ASP A 117 -10.49 -7.66 8.52
C ASP A 117 -11.39 -8.90 8.38
N ALA A 118 -10.77 -10.08 8.48
CA ALA A 118 -11.48 -11.34 8.35
C ALA A 118 -12.58 -11.56 9.41
N GLU A 119 -12.50 -10.86 10.55
CA GLU A 119 -13.49 -10.90 11.62
C GLU A 119 -14.64 -9.91 11.38
N GLY A 120 -14.52 -9.00 10.41
CA GLY A 120 -15.48 -7.94 10.13
C GLY A 120 -15.50 -6.83 11.18
N GLY A 121 -14.53 -6.82 12.10
CA GLY A 121 -14.57 -6.01 13.33
C GLY A 121 -13.82 -4.69 13.22
N THR A 122 -12.85 -4.59 12.31
CA THR A 122 -12.04 -3.38 12.09
C THR A 122 -11.96 -3.05 10.61
N GLU A 123 -12.19 -1.79 10.28
CA GLU A 123 -12.04 -1.24 8.93
C GLU A 123 -10.63 -0.69 8.74
N TYR A 124 -10.10 -0.88 7.53
CA TYR A 124 -8.79 -0.46 7.10
C TYR A 124 -8.93 0.30 5.78
N GLU A 125 -8.16 1.37 5.66
CA GLU A 125 -8.05 2.14 4.44
C GLU A 125 -6.91 1.60 3.58
N ALA A 126 -7.10 1.56 2.27
CA ALA A 126 -6.08 1.18 1.33
C ALA A 126 -6.16 1.99 0.04
N ASP A 127 -5.00 2.44 -0.43
CA ASP A 127 -4.84 3.10 -1.72
C ASP A 127 -4.43 2.07 -2.78
N LEU A 128 -5.26 1.94 -3.81
CA LEU A 128 -5.08 1.02 -4.94
C LEU A 128 -4.64 1.83 -6.16
N VAL A 129 -3.33 1.82 -6.42
CA VAL A 129 -2.68 2.72 -7.37
C VAL A 129 -2.21 1.95 -8.60
N PRO A 130 -2.75 2.22 -9.81
CA PRO A 130 -2.22 1.63 -11.03
C PRO A 130 -0.89 2.27 -11.43
N CYS A 131 0.08 1.44 -11.83
CA CYS A 131 1.40 1.88 -12.28
C CYS A 131 2.04 0.91 -13.26
N PHE A 132 3.13 1.33 -13.90
CA PHE A 132 3.87 0.46 -14.81
C PHE A 132 4.89 -0.42 -14.09
N SER A 133 4.97 -1.69 -14.50
CA SER A 133 6.02 -2.64 -14.12
C SER A 133 7.29 -2.42 -14.93
N VAL A 134 7.93 -1.27 -14.69
CA VAL A 134 9.22 -0.94 -15.29
C VAL A 134 10.34 -1.78 -14.67
N LYS A 135 11.26 -2.27 -15.50
CA LYS A 135 12.37 -3.13 -15.05
C LYS A 135 13.55 -2.36 -14.45
N GLU A 136 13.68 -1.08 -14.80
CA GLU A 136 14.77 -0.23 -14.35
C GLU A 136 14.26 1.19 -14.05
N ALA A 137 14.85 1.84 -13.04
CA ALA A 137 14.52 3.22 -12.67
C ALA A 137 14.89 4.26 -13.75
N SER A 138 15.70 3.90 -14.75
CA SER A 138 15.98 4.75 -15.92
C SER A 138 14.81 4.80 -16.91
N LEU A 139 13.87 3.85 -16.82
CA LEU A 139 12.77 3.63 -17.77
C LEU A 139 11.41 4.12 -17.26
N LEU A 140 11.41 4.92 -16.19
CA LEU A 140 10.19 5.46 -15.57
C LEU A 140 9.35 6.21 -16.60
N LYS A 141 8.05 5.93 -16.63
CA LYS A 141 7.09 6.65 -17.47
C LYS A 141 6.29 7.66 -16.67
N SER A 142 6.15 7.42 -15.37
CA SER A 142 5.46 8.30 -14.45
C SER A 142 6.20 8.43 -13.11
N ALA A 143 5.81 9.43 -12.33
CA ALA A 143 6.32 9.59 -10.96
C ALA A 143 5.97 8.40 -10.06
N VAL A 144 4.86 7.72 -10.34
CA VAL A 144 4.32 6.58 -9.57
C VAL A 144 5.19 5.34 -9.75
N ASP A 145 5.77 5.14 -10.94
CA ASP A 145 6.63 4.00 -11.27
C ASP A 145 7.93 3.95 -10.42
N ARG A 146 8.26 5.03 -9.71
CA ARG A 146 9.41 5.09 -8.79
C ARG A 146 9.16 4.38 -7.47
N THR A 147 7.91 4.32 -7.02
CA THR A 147 7.56 3.85 -5.68
C THR A 147 7.97 2.39 -5.44
N PRO A 148 7.82 1.45 -6.41
CA PRO A 148 8.37 0.10 -6.27
C PRO A 148 9.89 0.11 -5.99
N PHE A 149 10.69 0.88 -6.75
CA PHE A 149 12.13 0.99 -6.52
C PHE A 149 12.49 1.66 -5.18
N HIS A 150 11.72 2.68 -4.76
CA HIS A 150 11.89 3.24 -3.42
C HIS A 150 11.66 2.19 -2.33
N ASN A 151 10.73 1.26 -2.57
CA ASN A 151 10.47 0.17 -1.65
C ASN A 151 11.64 -0.79 -1.58
N GLU A 152 12.17 -1.21 -2.73
CA GLU A 152 13.35 -2.09 -2.79
C GLU A 152 14.62 -1.47 -2.19
N TYR A 153 14.83 -0.16 -2.38
CA TYR A 153 16.04 0.52 -1.89
C TYR A 153 16.11 0.67 -0.37
N VAL A 154 14.96 0.81 0.29
CA VAL A 154 14.89 1.11 1.74
C VAL A 154 14.84 -0.15 2.60
N VAL A 155 14.55 -1.31 2.01
CA VAL A 155 14.47 -2.61 2.70
C VAL A 155 15.85 -3.18 3.03
#